data_AF-A0A7C2U7L9-F1
#
_entry.id   AF-A0A7C2U7L9-F1
#
_cell.length_a   1.000
_cell.length_b   1.000
_cell.length_c   1.000
_cell.angle_alpha   90.00
_cell.angle_beta   90.00
_cell.angle_gamma   90.00
#
_symmetry.space_group_name_H-M   'P 1'
#
loop_
_entity.id
_entity.type
_entity.pdbx_description
1 polymer ?
#
loop_
_entity_poly.entity_id
_entity_poly.type
_entity_poly.pdbx_seq_one_letter_code
_entity_poly.pdbx_strand_id
1 'polypeptide(L)'
;MNAILFDASAVVSWYFDESSRAKESLSRILRLKEELGCILYLPNICIPEVLNAFARRRQEHNKSGHRLSRTEYTANLDRFKRDIHWGKLFYPYDLNRYHMIAADEIIPFEYEVKRQAKGDKDKQYDRLSGFDILVIAMASELAFVHGPERSFLVTGDSRMKRVCDAIKATPPKERAHSRGPRFFTDIPAGRWPAPRCFDIRNDDPIHIPPVISGRPADGLRA
;
A
#
# COMPACT_ATOMS: atom_id res chain seq x y z
N MET A 1 7.75 11.32 -12.39
CA MET A 1 8.02 9.90 -12.15
C MET A 1 6.84 9.32 -11.39
N ASN A 2 6.40 8.10 -11.71
CA ASN A 2 5.31 7.43 -11.01
C ASN A 2 5.87 6.62 -9.83
N ALA A 3 5.20 6.70 -8.69
CA ALA A 3 5.53 5.99 -7.45
C ALA A 3 4.44 4.96 -7.15
N ILE A 4 4.84 3.71 -6.92
CA ILE A 4 3.91 2.62 -6.61
C ILE A 4 4.35 1.99 -5.29
N LEU A 5 3.58 2.19 -4.23
CA LEU A 5 3.82 1.58 -2.92
C LEU A 5 3.07 0.26 -2.81
N PHE A 6 3.77 -0.82 -2.48
CA PHE A 6 3.16 -2.12 -2.21
C PHE A 6 3.04 -2.34 -0.71
N ASP A 7 1.90 -2.86 -0.25
CA ASP A 7 1.81 -3.43 1.09
C ASP A 7 2.35 -4.89 1.10
N ALA A 8 2.41 -5.50 2.29
CA ALA A 8 2.86 -6.88 2.41
C ALA A 8 1.95 -7.86 1.63
N SER A 9 0.64 -7.64 1.62
CA SER A 9 -0.31 -8.58 1.00
C SER A 9 -0.12 -8.67 -0.52
N ALA A 10 0.08 -7.54 -1.21
CA ALA A 10 0.35 -7.52 -2.64
C ALA A 10 1.71 -8.11 -2.99
N VAL A 11 2.74 -7.87 -2.17
CA VAL A 11 4.05 -8.52 -2.36
C VAL A 11 3.92 -10.04 -2.19
N VAL A 12 3.21 -10.51 -1.16
CA VAL A 12 2.99 -11.95 -0.97
C VAL A 12 2.28 -12.56 -2.18
N SER A 13 1.25 -11.91 -2.73
CA SER A 13 0.57 -12.36 -3.95
C SER A 13 1.46 -12.38 -5.20
N TRP A 14 2.61 -11.67 -5.21
CA TRP A 14 3.58 -11.73 -6.30
C TRP A 14 4.45 -12.98 -6.27
N TYR A 15 4.83 -13.45 -5.07
CA TYR A 15 5.70 -14.62 -4.92
C TYR A 15 4.96 -15.94 -4.97
N PHE A 16 3.66 -15.90 -4.72
CA PHE A 16 2.83 -17.10 -4.74
C PHE A 16 1.73 -16.92 -5.76
N ASP A 17 1.55 -17.93 -6.62
CA ASP A 17 0.45 -17.98 -7.59
C ASP A 17 -0.90 -17.99 -6.84
N GLU A 18 -1.40 -16.80 -6.52
CA GLU A 18 -2.76 -16.60 -6.03
C GLU A 18 -3.75 -16.66 -7.21
N SER A 19 -4.81 -15.84 -7.18
CA SER A 19 -5.79 -15.80 -8.26
C SER A 19 -5.17 -15.33 -9.58
N SER A 20 -5.73 -15.80 -10.70
CA SER A 20 -5.35 -15.36 -12.05
C SER A 20 -5.38 -13.83 -12.18
N ARG A 21 -6.37 -13.18 -11.56
CA ARG A 21 -6.54 -11.73 -11.55
C ARG A 21 -5.41 -10.99 -10.82
N ALA A 22 -5.02 -11.44 -9.62
CA ALA A 22 -3.90 -10.82 -8.90
C ALA A 22 -2.60 -10.92 -9.69
N LYS A 23 -2.36 -12.10 -10.30
CA LYS A 23 -1.20 -12.33 -11.17
C LYS A 23 -1.19 -11.42 -12.40
N GLU A 24 -2.33 -11.25 -13.05
CA GLU A 24 -2.48 -10.35 -14.21
C GLU A 24 -2.21 -8.90 -13.83
N SER A 25 -2.84 -8.42 -12.74
CA SER A 25 -2.64 -7.07 -12.20
C SER A 25 -1.17 -6.78 -11.88
N LEU A 26 -0.50 -7.69 -11.17
CA LEU A 26 0.91 -7.55 -10.82
C LEU A 26 1.83 -7.60 -12.05
N SER A 27 1.53 -8.48 -13.00
CA SER A 27 2.26 -8.56 -14.28
C SER A 27 2.14 -7.25 -15.06
N ARG A 28 0.97 -6.61 -15.05
CA ARG A 28 0.78 -5.30 -15.68
C ARG A 28 1.60 -4.21 -14.98
N ILE A 29 1.64 -4.19 -13.65
CA ILE A 29 2.46 -3.22 -12.90
C ILE A 29 3.95 -3.34 -13.26
N LEU A 30 4.46 -4.56 -13.40
CA LEU A 30 5.86 -4.78 -13.78
C LEU A 30 6.16 -4.32 -15.20
N ARG A 31 5.25 -4.55 -16.15
CA ARG A 31 5.37 -3.96 -17.49
C ARG A 31 5.38 -2.44 -17.44
N LEU A 32 4.49 -1.83 -16.64
CA LEU A 32 4.46 -0.38 -16.45
C LEU A 32 5.74 0.16 -15.82
N LYS A 33 6.40 -0.60 -14.94
CA LYS A 33 7.73 -0.24 -14.42
C LYS A 33 8.74 -0.07 -15.55
N GLU A 34 8.77 -1.03 -16.49
CA GLU A 34 9.69 -1.03 -17.63
C GLU A 34 9.32 0.06 -18.65
N GLU A 35 8.03 0.19 -18.98
CA GLU A 35 7.52 1.14 -19.99
C GLU A 35 7.61 2.61 -19.53
N LEU A 36 7.31 2.90 -18.26
CA LEU A 36 7.13 4.27 -17.75
C LEU A 36 8.18 4.68 -16.70
N GLY A 37 9.14 3.81 -16.37
CA GLY A 37 10.18 4.10 -15.38
C GLY A 37 9.62 4.30 -13.97
N CYS A 38 8.63 3.51 -13.56
CA CYS A 38 8.05 3.61 -12.22
C CYS A 38 9.03 3.14 -11.13
N ILE A 39 8.99 3.79 -9.97
CA ILE A 39 9.64 3.25 -8.76
C ILE A 39 8.61 2.40 -8.01
N LEU A 40 9.00 1.15 -7.70
CA LEU A 40 8.21 0.26 -6.86
C LEU A 40 8.77 0.34 -5.45
N TYR A 41 8.00 0.89 -4.53
CA TYR A 41 8.35 1.03 -3.14
C TYR A 41 7.75 -0.12 -2.33
N LEU A 42 8.47 -0.55 -1.28
CA LEU A 42 8.00 -1.46 -0.26
C LEU A 42 8.31 -0.85 1.11
N PRO A 43 7.31 -0.54 1.97
CA PRO A 43 7.56 -0.10 3.33
C PRO A 43 8.49 -1.07 4.05
N ASN A 44 9.51 -0.53 4.74
CA ASN A 44 10.44 -1.36 5.50
C ASN A 44 9.71 -2.18 6.61
N ILE A 45 8.60 -1.66 7.15
CA ILE A 45 7.70 -2.36 8.08
C ILE A 45 6.98 -3.57 7.46
N CYS A 46 6.78 -3.61 6.14
CA CYS A 46 6.13 -4.73 5.44
C CYS A 46 7.11 -5.87 5.16
N ILE A 47 8.43 -5.63 5.17
CA ILE A 47 9.44 -6.69 4.97
C ILE A 47 9.27 -7.84 5.98
N PRO A 48 9.23 -7.61 7.30
CA PRO A 48 9.00 -8.69 8.26
C PRO A 48 7.61 -9.34 8.11
N GLU A 49 6.59 -8.62 7.67
CA GLU A 49 5.27 -9.19 7.38
C GLU A 49 5.30 -10.18 6.20
N VAL A 50 6.01 -9.82 5.12
CA VAL A 50 6.24 -10.72 3.98
C VAL A 50 7.00 -11.97 4.42
N LEU A 51 8.07 -11.80 5.19
CA LEU A 51 8.86 -12.93 5.72
C LEU A 51 8.02 -13.82 6.63
N ASN A 52 7.19 -13.24 7.50
CA ASN A 52 6.27 -13.99 8.35
C ASN A 52 5.22 -14.74 7.51
N ALA A 53 4.66 -14.10 6.48
CA ALA A 53 3.73 -14.75 5.57
C ALA A 53 4.36 -15.96 4.85
N PHE A 54 5.63 -15.85 4.45
CA PHE A 54 6.38 -16.97 3.85
C PHE A 54 6.54 -18.10 4.86
N ALA A 55 6.94 -17.78 6.10
CA ALA A 55 7.11 -18.76 7.17
C ALA A 55 5.79 -19.47 7.49
N ARG A 56 4.69 -18.73 7.61
CA ARG A 56 3.35 -19.28 7.83
C ARG A 56 2.93 -20.24 6.72
N ARG A 57 3.13 -19.90 5.44
CA ARG A 57 2.80 -20.83 4.32
C ARG A 57 3.60 -22.14 4.33
N ARG A 58 4.75 -22.17 5.01
CA ARG A 58 5.52 -23.39 5.24
C ARG A 58 5.03 -24.15 6.48
N GLN A 59 4.72 -23.42 7.55
CA GLN A 59 4.36 -23.99 8.85
C GLN A 59 2.86 -24.28 9.00
N GLU A 60 1.99 -23.79 8.13
CA GLU A 60 0.53 -23.92 8.23
C GLU A 60 -0.01 -24.47 6.90
N HIS A 61 -1.03 -25.32 6.96
CA HIS A 61 -1.77 -25.70 5.76
C HIS A 61 -2.53 -24.47 5.26
N ASN A 62 -2.37 -24.15 3.97
CA ASN A 62 -3.16 -23.11 3.34
C ASN A 62 -4.63 -23.57 3.20
N LYS A 63 -5.51 -22.72 2.65
CA LYS A 63 -6.94 -23.04 2.44
C LYS A 63 -7.17 -24.27 1.55
N SER A 64 -6.20 -24.66 0.72
CA SER A 64 -6.25 -25.86 -0.12
C SER A 64 -5.56 -27.07 0.53
N GLY A 65 -5.25 -27.01 1.83
CA GLY A 65 -4.57 -28.09 2.55
C GLY A 65 -3.10 -28.26 2.17
N HIS A 66 -2.53 -27.37 1.35
CA HIS A 66 -1.16 -27.46 0.86
C HIS A 66 -0.21 -26.62 1.73
N ARG A 67 0.97 -27.15 1.99
CA ARG A 67 2.09 -26.47 2.65
C ARG A 67 3.22 -26.33 1.64
N LEU A 68 3.91 -25.21 1.66
CA LEU A 68 5.13 -25.06 0.86
C LEU A 68 6.16 -26.12 1.25
N SER A 69 6.72 -26.80 0.26
CA SER A 69 7.91 -27.61 0.48
C SER A 69 9.08 -26.73 0.95
N ARG A 70 10.08 -27.36 1.59
CA ARG A 70 11.32 -26.66 1.99
C ARG A 70 12.00 -26.00 0.79
N THR A 71 11.97 -26.65 -0.38
CA THR A 71 12.57 -26.15 -1.61
C THR A 71 11.85 -24.90 -2.12
N GLU A 72 10.52 -24.95 -2.24
CA GLU A 72 9.72 -23.79 -2.68
C GLU A 72 9.83 -22.60 -1.73
N TYR A 73 9.79 -22.86 -0.42
CA TYR A 73 9.99 -21.81 0.58
C TYR A 73 11.35 -21.13 0.42
N THR A 74 12.42 -21.93 0.29
CA THR A 74 13.78 -21.39 0.17
C THR A 74 13.95 -20.62 -1.13
N ALA A 75 13.43 -21.15 -2.23
CA ALA A 75 13.46 -20.48 -3.53
C ALA A 75 12.75 -19.12 -3.51
N ASN A 76 11.55 -19.05 -2.91
CA ASN A 76 10.80 -17.80 -2.79
C ASN A 76 11.48 -16.81 -1.84
N LEU A 77 11.99 -17.28 -0.70
CA LEU A 77 12.71 -16.46 0.27
C LEU A 77 13.97 -15.83 -0.36
N ASP A 78 14.77 -16.62 -1.07
CA ASP A 78 15.99 -16.15 -1.71
C ASP A 78 15.68 -15.17 -2.86
N ARG A 79 14.59 -15.42 -3.60
CA ARG A 79 14.10 -14.47 -4.61
C ARG A 79 13.69 -13.15 -3.97
N PHE A 80 12.89 -13.18 -2.91
CA PHE A 80 12.46 -11.97 -2.22
C PHE A 80 13.64 -11.16 -1.67
N LYS A 81 14.60 -11.82 -1.03
CA LYS A 81 15.84 -11.18 -0.55
C LYS A 81 16.59 -10.47 -1.68
N ARG A 82 16.73 -11.11 -2.85
CA ARG A 82 17.38 -10.48 -4.01
C ARG A 82 16.60 -9.29 -4.56
N ASP A 83 15.27 -9.38 -4.55
CA ASP A 83 14.40 -8.35 -5.11
C ASP A 83 14.36 -7.08 -4.24
N ILE A 84 14.57 -7.19 -2.92
CA ILE A 84 14.74 -6.03 -2.02
C ILE A 84 16.19 -5.57 -1.88
N HIS A 85 17.17 -6.45 -2.16
CA HIS A 85 18.59 -6.12 -2.02
C HIS A 85 18.98 -4.98 -2.97
N TRP A 86 19.50 -3.89 -2.41
CA TRP A 86 19.85 -2.67 -3.12
C TRP A 86 18.72 -2.09 -4.00
N GLY A 87 17.46 -2.34 -3.63
CA GLY A 87 16.32 -1.83 -4.37
C GLY A 87 16.17 -2.40 -5.78
N LYS A 88 16.69 -3.61 -6.03
CA LYS A 88 16.71 -4.22 -7.37
C LYS A 88 15.33 -4.23 -8.05
N LEU A 89 14.31 -4.65 -7.32
CA LEU A 89 12.92 -4.60 -7.77
C LEU A 89 12.10 -3.67 -6.87
N PHE A 90 12.15 -3.89 -5.56
CA PHE A 90 11.44 -3.10 -4.56
C PHE A 90 12.41 -2.20 -3.81
N TYR A 91 12.25 -0.88 -3.96
CA TYR A 91 12.98 0.10 -3.20
C TYR A 91 12.40 0.21 -1.78
N PRO A 92 13.20 -0.01 -0.72
CA PRO A 92 12.71 0.14 0.66
C PRO A 92 12.24 1.57 0.93
N TYR A 93 11.03 1.72 1.47
CA TYR A 93 10.49 3.02 1.89
C TYR A 93 10.48 3.09 3.41
N ASP A 94 11.25 4.01 3.98
CA ASP A 94 11.46 4.05 5.42
C ASP A 94 10.33 4.75 6.16
N LEU A 95 9.85 4.10 7.23
CA LEU A 95 8.93 4.71 8.17
C LEU A 95 9.61 5.89 8.89
N ASN A 96 8.99 7.07 8.86
CA ASN A 96 9.44 8.25 9.57
C ASN A 96 8.33 8.80 10.50
N ARG A 97 8.67 9.79 11.33
CA ARG A 97 7.74 10.40 12.29
C ARG A 97 6.50 11.04 11.67
N TYR A 98 6.58 11.52 10.44
CA TYR A 98 5.45 12.16 9.77
C TYR A 98 4.39 11.15 9.36
N HIS A 99 4.74 9.89 9.11
CA HIS A 99 3.77 8.82 8.92
C HIS A 99 2.94 8.55 10.18
N MET A 100 3.55 8.64 11.36
CA MET A 100 2.82 8.51 12.63
C MET A 100 1.83 9.66 12.83
N ILE A 101 2.21 10.88 12.45
CA ILE A 101 1.34 12.04 12.50
C ILE A 101 0.20 11.92 11.48
N ALA A 102 0.50 11.48 10.25
CA ALA A 102 -0.50 11.26 9.21
C ALA A 102 -1.49 10.13 9.58
N ALA A 103 -1.06 9.11 10.33
CA ALA A 103 -1.93 8.05 10.81
C ALA A 103 -3.08 8.58 11.69
N ASP A 104 -2.83 9.60 12.52
CA ASP A 104 -3.88 10.24 13.33
C ASP A 104 -4.99 10.86 12.46
N GLU A 105 -4.65 11.33 11.25
CA GLU A 105 -5.63 11.83 10.30
C GLU A 105 -6.39 10.72 9.55
N ILE A 106 -5.86 9.49 9.53
CA ILE A 106 -6.44 8.35 8.81
C ILE A 106 -7.37 7.53 9.72
N ILE A 107 -7.03 7.42 11.00
CA ILE A 107 -7.77 6.63 12.00
C ILE A 107 -9.28 6.95 12.02
N PRO A 108 -9.74 8.23 12.03
CA PRO A 108 -11.17 8.53 12.02
C PRO A 108 -11.90 7.90 10.82
N PHE A 109 -11.30 7.95 9.63
CA PHE A 109 -11.88 7.36 8.42
C PHE A 109 -11.93 5.83 8.49
N GLU A 110 -10.91 5.20 9.06
CA GLU A 110 -10.93 3.76 9.35
C GLU A 110 -12.17 3.40 10.21
N TYR A 111 -12.48 4.22 11.21
CA TYR A 111 -13.59 3.98 12.12
C TYR A 111 -14.96 4.21 11.47
N GLU A 112 -15.06 5.14 10.52
CA GLU A 112 -16.27 5.48 9.76
C GLU A 112 -16.59 4.47 8.64
N VAL A 113 -15.59 3.85 8.03
CA VAL A 113 -15.82 2.84 6.97
C VAL A 113 -16.60 1.65 7.52
N LYS A 114 -17.77 1.41 6.93
CA LYS A 114 -18.69 0.32 7.30
C LYS A 114 -17.98 -1.04 7.28
N ARG A 115 -18.19 -1.79 8.37
CA ARG A 115 -17.77 -3.19 8.48
C ARG A 115 -18.61 -4.07 7.55
N GLN A 116 -17.96 -5.01 6.88
CA GLN A 116 -18.53 -6.02 6.01
C GLN A 116 -18.56 -7.42 6.64
N ALA A 117 -17.84 -7.64 7.74
CA ALA A 117 -17.84 -8.92 8.45
C ALA A 117 -19.23 -9.37 8.92
N LYS A 118 -19.57 -10.63 8.65
CA LYS A 118 -20.83 -11.27 9.05
C LYS A 118 -20.65 -12.01 10.37
N GLY A 119 -20.91 -11.34 11.48
CA GLY A 119 -20.87 -11.92 12.83
C GLY A 119 -19.85 -11.24 13.74
N ASP A 120 -20.03 -11.37 15.05
CA ASP A 120 -19.31 -10.54 16.03
C ASP A 120 -17.82 -10.87 16.13
N LYS A 121 -17.42 -12.14 15.96
CA LYS A 121 -16.00 -12.54 15.89
C LYS A 121 -15.31 -11.93 14.65
N ASP A 122 -15.97 -11.98 13.50
CA ASP A 122 -15.41 -11.46 12.25
C ASP A 122 -15.36 -9.93 12.24
N LYS A 123 -16.30 -9.26 12.93
CA LYS A 123 -16.31 -7.79 13.08
C LYS A 123 -15.10 -7.24 13.85
N GLN A 124 -14.43 -8.05 14.66
CA GLN A 124 -13.21 -7.65 15.36
C GLN A 124 -12.00 -7.66 14.42
N TYR A 125 -11.98 -8.60 13.46
CA TYR A 125 -10.91 -8.71 12.45
C TYR A 125 -11.12 -7.81 11.22
N ASP A 126 -12.30 -7.20 11.10
CA ASP A 126 -12.62 -6.22 10.05
C ASP A 126 -12.23 -4.79 10.46
N ARG A 127 -10.99 -4.67 10.93
CA ARG A 127 -10.31 -3.42 11.27
C ARG A 127 -8.92 -3.46 10.65
N LEU A 128 -8.46 -2.31 10.15
CA LEU A 128 -7.08 -2.20 9.71
C LEU A 128 -6.16 -2.31 10.92
N SER A 129 -5.02 -2.98 10.77
CA SER A 129 -3.97 -2.95 11.77
C SER A 129 -3.34 -1.56 11.82
N GLY A 130 -2.59 -1.27 12.89
CA GLY A 130 -1.77 -0.05 12.95
C GLY A 130 -0.76 0.03 11.81
N PHE A 131 -0.22 -1.10 11.35
CA PHE A 131 0.71 -1.14 10.22
C PHE A 131 0.01 -0.78 8.91
N ASP A 132 -1.20 -1.30 8.65
CA ASP A 132 -1.97 -0.96 7.44
C ASP A 132 -2.26 0.55 7.37
N ILE A 133 -2.61 1.16 8.51
CA ILE A 133 -2.82 2.62 8.61
C ILE A 133 -1.51 3.37 8.29
N LEU A 134 -0.37 2.90 8.79
CA LEU A 134 0.94 3.50 8.48
C LEU A 134 1.31 3.34 7.00
N VAL A 135 0.95 2.23 6.35
CA VAL A 135 1.15 2.05 4.90
C VAL A 135 0.31 3.05 4.10
N ILE A 136 -0.95 3.29 4.50
CA ILE A 136 -1.79 4.34 3.88
C ILE A 136 -1.16 5.72 4.10
N ALA A 137 -0.62 6.01 5.28
CA ALA A 137 0.09 7.25 5.58
C ALA A 137 1.32 7.44 4.69
N MET A 138 2.11 6.38 4.50
CA MET A 138 3.28 6.36 3.61
C MET A 138 2.88 6.62 2.15
N ALA A 139 1.81 5.98 1.67
CA ALA A 139 1.30 6.24 0.33
C ALA A 139 0.77 7.67 0.16
N SER A 140 0.18 8.24 1.21
CA SER A 140 -0.28 9.64 1.24
C SER A 140 0.89 10.62 1.15
N GLU A 141 2.03 10.31 1.80
CA GLU A 141 3.26 11.10 1.65
C GLU A 141 3.77 11.06 0.20
N LEU A 142 3.84 9.87 -0.41
CA LEU A 142 4.23 9.76 -1.82
C LEU A 142 3.28 10.53 -2.73
N ALA A 143 1.98 10.47 -2.48
CA ALA A 143 0.97 11.25 -3.20
C ALA A 143 1.16 12.76 -3.04
N PHE A 144 1.65 13.24 -1.90
CA PHE A 144 2.03 14.63 -1.72
C PHE A 144 3.29 14.99 -2.53
N VAL A 145 4.33 14.15 -2.47
CA VAL A 145 5.64 14.42 -3.09
C VAL A 145 5.60 14.32 -4.61
N HIS A 146 4.96 13.28 -5.16
CA HIS A 146 4.93 13.01 -6.60
C HIS A 146 3.64 13.47 -7.28
N GLY A 147 2.63 13.84 -6.51
CA GLY A 147 1.28 14.15 -6.95
C GLY A 147 0.34 12.94 -6.85
N PRO A 148 -0.95 13.16 -6.52
CA PRO A 148 -1.91 12.08 -6.28
C PRO A 148 -2.22 11.25 -7.53
N GLU A 149 -2.09 11.84 -8.73
CA GLU A 149 -2.29 11.11 -10.00
C GLU A 149 -1.10 10.25 -10.43
N ARG A 150 0.03 10.36 -9.73
CA ARG A 150 1.28 9.66 -10.03
C ARG A 150 1.71 8.73 -8.89
N SER A 151 0.86 8.58 -7.88
CA SER A 151 1.17 7.80 -6.68
C SER A 151 0.07 6.80 -6.39
N PHE A 152 0.46 5.53 -6.31
CA PHE A 152 -0.45 4.41 -6.19
C PHE A 152 -0.10 3.58 -4.97
N LEU A 153 -1.11 3.14 -4.23
CA LEU A 153 -1.00 2.10 -3.21
C LEU A 153 -1.55 0.81 -3.81
N VAL A 154 -0.76 -0.26 -3.82
CA VAL A 154 -1.14 -1.58 -4.33
C VAL A 154 -1.27 -2.52 -3.15
N THR A 155 -2.46 -3.11 -2.98
CA THR A 155 -2.80 -3.98 -1.85
C THR A 155 -3.68 -5.14 -2.30
N GLY A 156 -3.69 -6.23 -1.54
CA GLY A 156 -4.69 -7.30 -1.60
C GLY A 156 -5.78 -7.17 -0.53
N ASP A 157 -5.77 -6.10 0.27
CA ASP A 157 -6.78 -5.79 1.29
C ASP A 157 -7.78 -4.72 0.79
N SER A 158 -9.00 -5.18 0.51
CA SER A 158 -10.09 -4.32 0.05
C SER A 158 -10.52 -3.28 1.10
N ARG A 159 -10.23 -3.49 2.38
CA ARG A 159 -10.51 -2.52 3.44
C ARG A 159 -9.58 -1.33 3.33
N MET A 160 -8.28 -1.53 3.05
CA MET A 160 -7.34 -0.42 2.83
C MET A 160 -7.81 0.47 1.68
N LYS A 161 -8.29 -0.14 0.59
CA LYS A 161 -8.90 0.60 -0.52
C LYS A 161 -10.09 1.44 -0.08
N ARG A 162 -11.07 0.85 0.62
CA ARG A 162 -12.26 1.56 1.09
C ARG A 162 -11.93 2.74 2.01
N VAL A 163 -10.92 2.61 2.86
CA VAL A 163 -10.43 3.70 3.71
C VAL A 163 -9.80 4.81 2.86
N CYS A 164 -8.96 4.46 1.87
CA CYS A 164 -8.41 5.45 0.94
C CYS A 164 -9.51 6.19 0.15
N ASP A 165 -10.53 5.47 -0.33
CA ASP A 165 -11.66 6.04 -1.05
C ASP A 165 -12.50 6.97 -0.15
N ALA A 166 -12.70 6.61 1.12
CA ALA A 166 -13.37 7.47 2.10
C ALA A 166 -12.58 8.77 2.34
N ILE A 167 -11.26 8.70 2.54
CA ILE A 167 -10.41 9.90 2.69
C ILE A 167 -10.49 10.77 1.42
N LYS A 168 -10.50 10.14 0.24
CA LYS A 168 -10.58 10.86 -1.05
C LYS A 168 -11.92 11.58 -1.23
N ALA A 169 -13.01 11.01 -0.74
CA ALA A 169 -14.35 11.61 -0.81
C ALA A 169 -14.52 12.81 0.13
N THR A 170 -13.69 12.95 1.16
CA THR A 170 -13.81 14.02 2.17
C THR A 170 -12.88 15.20 1.88
N PRO A 171 -13.41 16.42 1.69
CA PRO A 171 -12.60 17.62 1.47
C PRO A 171 -11.60 17.91 2.60
N PRO A 172 -10.38 18.41 2.33
CA PRO A 172 -9.37 18.67 3.36
C PRO A 172 -9.82 19.50 4.56
N LYS A 173 -10.76 20.46 4.36
CA LYS A 173 -11.33 21.28 5.43
C LYS A 173 -12.17 20.45 6.41
N GLU A 174 -12.95 19.51 5.91
CA GLU A 174 -13.77 18.62 6.75
C GLU A 174 -12.90 17.63 7.51
N ARG A 175 -11.85 17.09 6.85
CA ARG A 175 -10.84 16.23 7.50
C ARG A 175 -10.11 16.92 8.66
N ALA A 176 -10.13 18.25 8.74
CA ALA A 176 -9.55 18.98 9.87
C ALA A 176 -10.37 18.89 11.15
N HIS A 177 -11.69 18.67 11.04
CA HIS A 177 -12.62 18.62 12.18
C HIS A 177 -12.61 17.27 12.88
N SER A 178 -12.26 16.19 12.18
CA SER A 178 -12.20 14.83 12.73
C SER A 178 -10.87 14.51 13.45
N ARG A 179 -9.95 15.47 13.57
CA ARG A 179 -8.59 15.24 14.07
C ARG A 179 -8.55 15.21 15.60
N GLY A 180 -7.64 14.40 16.14
CA GLY A 180 -7.25 14.47 17.53
C GLY A 180 -6.52 15.79 17.87
N PRO A 181 -6.19 16.01 19.16
CA PRO A 181 -5.40 17.15 19.59
C PRO A 181 -4.06 17.20 18.84
N ARG A 182 -3.76 18.32 18.17
CA ARG A 182 -2.50 18.46 17.42
C ARG A 182 -1.34 18.74 18.36
N PHE A 183 -0.28 17.95 18.24
CA PHE A 183 1.02 18.27 18.83
C PHE A 183 1.82 19.27 17.98
N PHE A 184 1.47 19.46 16.71
CA PHE A 184 2.17 20.34 15.76
C PHE A 184 1.18 21.29 15.06
N THR A 185 1.44 22.60 15.15
CA THR A 185 0.58 23.66 14.58
C THR A 185 0.80 23.87 13.08
N ASP A 186 1.92 23.40 12.53
CA ASP A 186 2.44 23.90 11.25
C ASP A 186 2.17 22.96 10.07
N ILE A 187 1.27 21.98 10.21
CA ILE A 187 0.94 21.04 9.13
C ILE A 187 -0.06 21.70 8.17
N PRO A 188 0.32 21.95 6.91
CA PRO A 188 -0.58 22.57 5.94
C PRO A 188 -1.83 21.72 5.70
N ALA A 189 -2.97 22.37 5.47
CA ALA A 189 -4.18 21.67 5.05
C ALA A 189 -3.90 20.90 3.75
N GLY A 190 -4.30 19.63 3.72
CA GLY A 190 -4.09 18.77 2.55
C GLY A 190 -2.68 18.18 2.41
N ARG A 191 -1.81 18.29 3.44
CA ARG A 191 -0.48 17.65 3.46
C ARG A 191 -0.52 16.14 3.17
N TRP A 192 -1.62 15.48 3.53
CA TRP A 192 -1.84 14.04 3.32
C TRP A 192 -3.00 13.82 2.34
N PRO A 193 -2.77 13.96 1.03
CA PRO A 193 -3.77 13.59 0.04
C PRO A 193 -4.01 12.08 0.08
N ALA A 194 -5.25 11.65 -0.17
CA ALA A 194 -5.54 10.23 -0.30
C ALA A 194 -4.78 9.63 -1.49
N PRO A 195 -4.05 8.52 -1.32
CA PRO A 195 -3.39 7.86 -2.44
C PRO A 195 -4.42 7.18 -3.34
N ARG A 196 -4.08 6.95 -4.61
CA ARG A 196 -4.87 6.08 -5.48
C ARG A 196 -4.63 4.64 -5.06
N CYS A 197 -5.58 4.06 -4.32
CA CYS A 197 -5.46 2.69 -3.83
C CYS A 197 -6.06 1.67 -4.81
N PHE A 198 -5.30 0.62 -5.05
CA PHE A 198 -5.55 -0.43 -6.02
C PHE A 198 -5.60 -1.79 -5.33
N ASP A 199 -6.76 -2.43 -5.39
CA ASP A 199 -6.94 -3.79 -4.89
C ASP A 199 -6.68 -4.81 -6.00
N ILE A 200 -5.56 -5.52 -5.91
CA ILE A 200 -5.13 -6.48 -6.94
C ILE A 200 -6.11 -7.64 -7.16
N ARG A 201 -7.03 -7.88 -6.22
CA ARG A 201 -7.99 -8.98 -6.29
C ARG A 201 -9.32 -8.59 -6.91
N ASN A 202 -9.68 -7.31 -6.84
CA ASN A 202 -11.03 -6.84 -7.18
C ASN A 202 -11.05 -5.76 -8.26
N ASP A 203 -10.01 -4.95 -8.38
CA ASP A 203 -9.96 -3.87 -9.36
C ASP A 203 -9.46 -4.36 -10.73
N ASP A 204 -9.82 -3.64 -11.80
CA ASP A 204 -9.29 -3.87 -13.14
C ASP A 204 -7.83 -3.45 -13.22
N PRO A 205 -6.96 -4.06 -14.06
CA PRO A 205 -5.53 -3.77 -14.07
C PRO A 205 -5.21 -2.26 -14.06
N ILE A 206 -4.26 -1.89 -13.20
CA ILE A 206 -3.94 -0.47 -12.94
C ILE A 206 -3.65 0.29 -14.24
N HIS A 207 -4.28 1.46 -14.38
CA HIS A 207 -3.99 2.39 -15.47
C HIS A 207 -3.11 3.53 -14.95
N ILE A 208 -1.83 3.51 -15.33
CA ILE A 208 -0.88 4.57 -14.99
C ILE A 208 -0.72 5.49 -16.22
N PRO A 209 -1.02 6.80 -16.10
CA PRO A 209 -0.87 7.72 -17.21
C PRO A 209 0.61 7.85 -17.60
N PRO A 210 0.93 7.99 -18.91
CA PRO A 210 2.29 8.27 -19.34
C PRO A 210 2.78 9.59 -18.75
N VAL A 211 4.05 9.64 -18.38
CA VAL A 211 4.68 10.88 -17.93
C VAL A 211 4.89 11.76 -19.15
N ILE A 212 3.98 12.71 -19.41
CA ILE A 212 4.18 13.73 -20.45
C ILE A 212 5.36 14.61 -20.01
N SER A 213 6.53 14.39 -20.59
CA SER A 213 7.72 15.21 -20.42
C SER A 213 7.48 16.59 -21.05
N GLY A 214 6.86 17.52 -20.32
CA GLY A 214 6.50 18.81 -20.92
C GLY A 214 6.05 19.95 -20.01
N ARG A 215 5.97 19.78 -18.69
CA ARG A 215 5.81 20.93 -17.77
C ARG A 215 6.87 20.87 -16.67
N PRO A 216 7.75 21.89 -16.57
CA PRO A 216 8.46 22.14 -15.33
C PRO A 216 7.43 22.24 -14.20
N ALA A 217 7.75 21.66 -13.05
CA ALA A 217 6.94 21.82 -11.85
C ALA A 217 7.06 23.27 -11.38
N ASP A 218 6.25 24.16 -11.95
CA ASP A 218 5.99 25.46 -11.34
C ASP A 218 5.30 25.20 -10.01
N GLY A 219 6.02 25.39 -8.90
CA GLY A 219 5.38 25.53 -7.58
C GLY A 219 5.77 24.53 -6.49
N LEU A 220 7.04 24.13 -6.39
CA LEU A 220 7.62 23.83 -5.08
C LEU A 220 8.60 24.95 -4.72
N ARG A 221 8.04 26.08 -4.26
CA ARG A 221 8.80 27.01 -3.43
C ARG A 221 8.70 26.49 -1.99
N ALA A 222 9.87 26.22 -1.42
CA ALA A 222 10.07 25.92 -0.01
C ALA A 222 9.57 27.05 0.89
#